data_AF-A0A2T1CIQ3-F1
#
_entry.id   AF-A0A2T1CIQ3-F1
#
_cell.length_a   1.000
_cell.length_b   1.000
_cell.length_c   1.000
_cell.angle_alpha   90.00
_cell.angle_beta   90.00
_cell.angle_gamma   90.00
#
_symmetry.space_group_name_H-M   'P 1'
#
loop_
_entity.id
_entity.type
_entity.pdbx_description
1 polymer ?
#
loop_
_entity_poly.entity_id
_entity_poly.type
_entity_poly.pdbx_seq_one_letter_code
_entity_poly.pdbx_strand_id
1 'polypeptide(L)' 'MVDEKPESVKKGRPKGKRSNPDFEQVTAYVRSQTYRQTKIALLQQSELEDFSELVEELLTEWLSTQLGKSSNT' A
#
# COMPACT_ATOMS: atom_id res chain seq x y z
N MET A 1 -1.25 43.77 -23.86
CA MET A 1 -1.47 42.32 -24.09
C MET A 1 -0.57 41.62 -23.10
N VAL A 2 -1.15 41.02 -22.07
CA VAL A 2 -0.38 40.27 -21.06
C VAL A 2 -0.26 38.85 -21.57
N ASP A 3 0.96 38.47 -21.95
CA ASP A 3 1.29 37.12 -22.36
C ASP A 3 1.16 36.18 -21.16
N GLU A 4 0.03 35.47 -21.08
CA GLU A 4 -0.17 34.37 -20.15
C GLU A 4 0.70 33.19 -20.61
N LYS A 5 1.90 33.08 -20.03
CA LYS A 5 2.80 31.97 -20.28
C LYS A 5 2.25 30.73 -19.55
N PRO A 6 1.93 29.62 -20.24
CA PRO A 6 1.38 28.45 -19.58
C PRO A 6 2.39 27.91 -18.58
N GLU A 7 1.96 27.83 -17.32
CA GLU A 7 2.77 27.34 -16.21
C GLU A 7 3.18 25.90 -16.51
N SER A 8 4.47 25.69 -16.79
CA SER A 8 4.99 24.37 -17.12
C SER A 8 4.78 23.47 -15.91
N VAL A 9 3.82 22.54 -15.98
CA VAL A 9 3.66 21.46 -15.00
C VAL A 9 4.99 20.72 -14.96
N LYS A 10 5.79 20.99 -13.93
CA LYS A 10 7.02 20.26 -13.67
C LYS A 10 6.60 18.80 -13.54
N LYS A 11 6.92 17.98 -14.54
CA LYS A 11 6.80 16.52 -14.49
C LYS A 11 7.76 16.02 -13.39
N GLY A 12 7.30 16.13 -12.14
CA GLY A 12 7.94 15.49 -11.01
C GLY A 12 7.82 13.97 -11.11
N ARG A 13 8.50 13.26 -10.21
CA ARG A 13 8.36 11.81 -10.06
C ARG A 13 6.86 11.44 -10.00
N PRO A 14 6.42 10.37 -10.70
CA PRO A 14 5.02 9.97 -10.68
C PRO A 14 4.50 9.83 -9.25
N LYS A 15 3.24 10.19 -9.04
CA LYS A 15 2.54 10.07 -7.77
C LYS A 15 2.56 8.61 -7.33
N GLY A 16 3.23 8.30 -6.23
CA GLY A 16 3.24 6.98 -5.60
C GLY A 16 2.11 6.83 -4.58
N LYS A 17 2.04 5.67 -3.91
CA LYS A 17 1.03 5.35 -2.87
C LYS A 17 0.84 6.50 -1.86
N ARG A 18 1.92 7.14 -1.40
CA ARG A 18 1.89 8.29 -0.46
C ARG A 18 1.11 9.52 -0.93
N SER A 19 0.87 9.64 -2.22
CA SER A 19 0.17 10.79 -2.84
C SER A 19 -1.17 10.39 -3.46
N ASN A 20 -1.56 9.13 -3.30
CA ASN A 20 -2.86 8.63 -3.71
C ASN A 20 -3.82 8.72 -2.51
N PRO A 21 -4.95 9.44 -2.62
CA PRO A 21 -5.92 9.58 -1.52
C PRO A 21 -6.58 8.27 -1.08
N ASP A 22 -6.51 7.21 -1.90
CA ASP A 22 -7.08 5.90 -1.56
C ASP A 22 -6.19 5.10 -0.57
N PHE A 23 -4.98 5.56 -0.30
CA PHE A 23 -4.01 4.88 0.57
C PHE A 23 -3.77 5.68 1.86
N GLU A 24 -3.89 5.01 3.00
CA GLU A 24 -3.52 5.55 4.31
C GLU A 24 -2.14 5.01 4.74
N GLN A 25 -1.24 5.88 5.21
CA GLN A 25 0.07 5.44 5.69
C GLN A 25 0.00 5.04 7.16
N VAL A 26 0.00 3.73 7.43
CA VAL A 26 -0.01 3.19 8.80
C VAL A 26 1.39 2.77 9.29
N THR A 27 1.59 2.82 10.60
CA THR A 27 2.81 2.29 11.26
C THR A 27 2.41 1.31 12.36
N ALA A 28 2.93 0.08 12.29
CA ALA A 28 2.64 -0.98 13.25
C ALA A 28 3.93 -1.69 13.68
N TYR A 29 3.92 -2.25 14.89
CA TYR A 29 5.02 -3.09 15.37
C TYR A 29 4.80 -4.54 14.98
N VAL A 30 5.81 -5.13 14.35
CA VAL A 30 5.92 -6.57 14.09
C VAL A 30 7.25 -7.08 14.65
N ARG A 31 7.33 -8.38 14.92
CA ARG A 31 8.60 -9.00 15.34
C ARG A 31 9.65 -8.81 14.23
N SER A 32 10.86 -8.40 14.60
CA SER A 32 11.95 -8.12 13.64
C SER A 32 12.29 -9.33 12.77
N GLN A 33 12.29 -10.53 13.36
CA GLN A 33 12.53 -11.78 12.64
C GLN A 33 11.44 -12.04 11.59
N THR A 34 10.17 -11.85 11.95
CA THR A 34 9.04 -11.99 11.02
C THR A 34 9.19 -11.02 9.87
N TYR A 35 9.40 -9.72 10.13
CA TYR A 35 9.58 -8.73 9.07
C TYR A 35 10.71 -9.09 8.10
N ARG A 36 11.86 -9.54 8.63
CA ARG A 36 13.01 -9.93 7.79
C ARG A 36 12.71 -11.16 6.94
N GLN A 37 12.10 -12.19 7.52
CA GLN A 37 11.76 -13.43 6.80
C GLN A 37 10.71 -13.16 5.72
N THR A 38 9.68 -12.36 6.02
CA THR A 38 8.69 -11.92 5.03
C THR A 38 9.33 -11.18 3.87
N LYS A 39 10.24 -10.23 4.13
CA LYS A 39 10.97 -9.52 3.06
C LYS A 39 11.80 -10.46 2.19
N ILE A 40 12.46 -11.47 2.78
CA ILE A 40 13.22 -12.47 2.02
C ILE A 40 12.28 -13.30 1.14
N ALA A 41 11.16 -13.76 1.69
CA ALA A 41 10.17 -14.56 0.95
C ALA A 41 9.60 -13.78 -0.25
N LEU A 42 9.20 -12.51 -0.05
CA LEU A 42 8.71 -11.65 -1.13
C LEU A 42 9.76 -11.47 -2.24
N LEU A 43 11.04 -11.28 -1.89
CA LEU A 43 12.10 -11.16 -2.89
C LEU A 43 12.32 -12.45 -3.69
N GLN A 44 12.01 -13.62 -3.12
CA GLN A 44 12.16 -14.92 -3.77
C GLN A 44 10.99 -15.25 -4.71
N GLN A 45 9.81 -14.67 -4.48
CA GLN A 45 8.58 -15.01 -5.21
C GLN A 45 8.50 -14.41 -6.62
N SER A 46 9.44 -13.56 -7.04
CA SER A 46 9.54 -12.93 -8.38
C SER A 46 8.35 -12.06 -8.83
N GLU A 47 7.23 -12.13 -8.13
CA GLU A 47 6.06 -11.24 -8.23
C GLU A 47 6.43 -9.82 -7.76
N LEU A 48 5.77 -8.82 -8.32
CA LEU A 48 5.96 -7.39 -7.99
C LEU A 48 5.34 -6.99 -6.65
N GLU A 49 4.99 -7.95 -5.80
CA GLU A 49 4.36 -7.71 -4.50
C GLU A 49 5.35 -7.04 -3.55
N ASP A 50 5.07 -5.79 -3.23
CA ASP A 50 5.75 -5.12 -2.14
C ASP A 50 5.09 -5.47 -0.79
N PHE A 51 5.79 -5.17 0.30
CA PHE A 51 5.29 -5.47 1.65
C PHE A 51 3.94 -4.81 1.97
N SER A 52 3.61 -3.68 1.34
CA SER A 52 2.32 -3.04 1.58
C SER A 52 1.17 -3.75 0.86
N GLU A 53 1.40 -4.36 -0.31
CA GLU A 53 0.40 -5.23 -0.96
C GLU A 53 0.08 -6.44 -0.07
N LEU A 54 1.11 -7.13 0.44
CA LEU A 54 0.92 -8.26 1.36
C LEU A 54 0.11 -7.86 2.62
N VAL A 55 0.37 -6.67 3.17
CA VAL A 55 -0.39 -6.17 4.33
C VAL A 55 -1.84 -5.89 3.96
N GLU A 56 -2.10 -5.28 2.79
CA GLU A 56 -3.45 -5.02 2.30
C GLU A 56 -4.26 -6.31 2.11
N GLU A 57 -3.65 -7.35 1.53
CA GLU A 57 -4.28 -8.66 1.36
C GLU A 57 -4.65 -9.28 2.70
N LEU A 58 -3.72 -9.31 3.66
CA LEU A 58 -3.98 -9.87 5.00
C LEU A 58 -5.09 -9.11 5.74
N LEU A 59 -5.14 -7.79 5.62
CA LEU A 59 -6.18 -6.96 6.24
C LEU A 59 -7.54 -7.18 5.57
N THR A 60 -7.56 -7.27 4.24
CA THR A 60 -8.78 -7.55 3.45
C THR A 60 -9.32 -8.94 3.76
N GLU A 61 -8.46 -9.96 3.80
CA GLU A 61 -8.82 -11.31 4.21
C GLU A 61 -9.38 -11.30 5.63
N TRP A 62 -8.70 -10.65 6.58
CA TRP A 62 -9.19 -10.54 7.95
C TRP A 62 -10.56 -9.87 8.03
N LEU A 63 -10.79 -8.76 7.31
CA LEU A 63 -12.09 -8.09 7.25
C LEU A 63 -13.20 -9.00 6.71
N SER A 64 -12.90 -9.79 5.67
CA SER A 64 -13.86 -10.76 5.11
C SER A 64 -14.32 -11.77 6.17
N THR A 65 -13.40 -12.21 7.05
CA THR A 65 -13.73 -13.13 8.14
C THR A 65 -14.60 -12.49 9.22
N GLN A 66 -14.54 -11.16 9.42
CA GLN A 66 -15.37 -10.47 10.40
C GLN A 66 -16.78 -10.23 9.85
N LEU A 67 -16.88 -9.79 8.59
CA LEU A 67 -18.16 -9.55 7.92
C LEU A 67 -18.97 -10.85 7.76
N GLY A 68 -18.30 -11.98 7.49
CA GLY A 68 -18.95 -13.30 7.47
C GLY A 68 -19.45 -13.78 8.84
N LYS A 69 -18.90 -13.27 9.95
CA LYS A 69 -19.34 -13.61 11.32
C LYS A 69 -20.52 -12.77 11.79
N SER A 70 -20.70 -11.55 11.28
CA SER A 70 -21.81 -10.66 11.65
C SER A 70 -23.19 -11.13 11.18
N SER A 71 -23.26 -12.08 10.25
CA SER A 71 -24.53 -12.61 9.73
C SER A 71 -25.10 -13.79 10.53
N ASN A 72 -24.48 -14.19 11.65
CA ASN A 72 -24.86 -15.40 12.39
C ASN A 72 -25.00 -15.18 13.91
N THR A 73 -25.49 -14.03 14.37
CA THR A 73 -25.85 -13.79 15.78
C THR A 73 -27.17 -13.04 15.87
#